data_AF-A0A514ZA67-F1
#
_entry.id   AF-A0A514ZA67-F1
#
_cell.length_a   1.000
_cell.length_b   1.000
_cell.length_c   1.000
_cell.angle_alpha   90.00
_cell.angle_beta   90.00
_cell.angle_gamma   90.00
#
_symmetry.space_group_name_H-M   'P 1'
#
loop_
_entity.id
_entity.type
_entity.pdbx_description
1 polymer ?
#
loop_
_entity_poly.entity_id
_entity_poly.type
_entity_poly.pdbx_seq_one_letter_code
_entity_poly.pdbx_strand_id
1 'polypeptide(L)' 'MKEFKLYGATVAYESGLEASPSVIIKANSYDDIILELESESGWIIRSNAAFKVVFIKEVTDEK' A
#
# COMPACT_ATOMS: atom_id res chain seq x y z
N MET A 1 -3.20 -17.47 -0.05
CA MET A 1 -3.25 -15.98 -0.03
C MET A 1 -2.08 -15.48 0.79
N LYS A 2 -1.27 -14.61 0.18
CA LYS A 2 -0.12 -13.96 0.79
C LYS A 2 -0.57 -12.60 1.35
N GLU A 3 0.18 -12.08 2.31
CA GLU A 3 -0.02 -10.73 2.82
C GLU A 3 0.92 -9.76 2.11
N PHE A 4 0.39 -8.61 1.73
CA PHE A 4 1.15 -7.54 1.10
C PHE A 4 0.89 -6.24 1.83
N LYS A 5 1.96 -5.50 2.08
CA LYS A 5 1.89 -4.16 2.62
C LYS A 5 2.10 -3.14 1.50
N LEU A 6 1.10 -2.30 1.31
CA LEU A 6 1.06 -1.25 0.30
C LEU A 6 1.41 0.06 1.00
N TYR A 7 2.26 0.86 0.36
CA TYR A 7 2.75 2.12 0.89
C TYR A 7 2.40 3.25 -0.07
N GLY A 8 1.95 4.37 0.49
CA GLY A 8 1.88 5.64 -0.23
C GLY A 8 3.14 6.47 -0.05
N ALA A 9 3.20 7.59 -0.76
CA ALA A 9 4.30 8.53 -0.63
C ALA A 9 4.43 9.03 0.81
N THR A 10 5.67 9.16 1.30
CA THR A 10 5.94 9.82 2.58
C THR A 10 5.60 11.30 2.46
N VAL A 11 4.87 11.82 3.44
CA VAL A 11 4.65 13.25 3.66
C VAL A 11 5.43 13.67 4.89
N ALA A 12 6.20 14.74 4.73
CA ALA A 12 6.85 15.43 5.84
C ALA A 12 5.93 16.56 6.32
N TYR A 13 5.57 16.54 7.59
CA TYR A 13 4.88 17.64 8.24
C TYR A 13 5.87 18.78 8.54
N GLU A 14 5.37 20.01 8.65
CA GLU A 14 6.20 21.16 9.06
C GLU A 14 6.90 20.97 10.41
N SER A 15 6.36 20.08 11.26
CA SER A 15 6.96 19.66 12.53
C SER A 15 8.20 18.77 12.38
N GLY A 16 8.57 18.37 11.15
CA GLY A 16 9.65 17.41 10.87
C GLY A 16 9.24 15.95 11.07
N LEU A 17 7.98 15.69 11.46
CA LEU A 17 7.45 14.33 11.51
C LEU A 17 7.24 13.82 10.07
N GLU A 18 7.73 12.61 9.78
CA GLU A 18 7.46 11.92 8.53
C GLU A 18 6.41 10.83 8.76
N ALA A 19 5.41 10.77 7.89
CA ALA A 19 4.45 9.68 7.88
C ALA A 19 4.22 9.20 6.44
N SER A 20 4.20 7.90 6.25
CA SER A 20 3.75 7.26 5.02
C SER A 20 2.49 6.46 5.34
N PRO A 21 1.37 6.68 4.62
CA PRO A 21 0.20 5.84 4.79
C PRO A 21 0.53 4.43 4.28
N SER A 22 0.08 3.41 5.01
CA SER A 22 0.23 2.04 4.57
C SER A 22 -0.97 1.19 4.98
N VAL A 23 -1.22 0.12 4.22
CA VAL A 23 -2.28 -0.85 4.50
C VAL A 23 -1.82 -2.27 4.17
N ILE A 24 -2.29 -3.24 4.94
CA ILE A 24 -2.05 -4.67 4.67
C ILE A 24 -3.27 -5.22 3.94
N ILE A 25 -3.04 -5.88 2.81
CA ILE A 25 -4.06 -6.60 2.04
C ILE A 25 -3.65 -8.06 1.84
N LYS A 26 -4.61 -8.88 1.42
CA LYS A 26 -4.36 -10.28 1.04
C LYS A 26 -4.63 -10.46 -0.44
N ALA A 27 -3.68 -11.02 -1.17
CA ALA A 27 -3.78 -11.33 -2.60
C ALA A 27 -3.06 -12.67 -2.89
N ASN A 28 -3.24 -13.25 -4.09
CA ASN A 28 -2.49 -14.46 -4.45
C ASN A 28 -1.15 -14.13 -5.08
N SER A 29 -1.04 -12.99 -5.77
CA SER A 29 0.14 -12.55 -6.50
C SER A 29 0.28 -11.02 -6.51
N TYR A 30 1.41 -10.49 -7.00
CA TYR A 30 1.55 -9.07 -7.30
C TYR A 30 0.65 -8.64 -8.46
N ASP A 31 0.45 -9.51 -9.46
CA ASP A 31 -0.39 -9.23 -10.63
C ASP A 31 -1.84 -8.94 -10.24
N ASP A 32 -2.38 -9.69 -9.27
CA ASP A 32 -3.72 -9.44 -8.70
C ASP A 32 -3.83 -8.01 -8.13
N ILE A 33 -2.78 -7.56 -7.42
CA ILE A 33 -2.75 -6.24 -6.78
C ILE A 33 -2.61 -5.15 -7.83
N ILE A 34 -1.71 -5.33 -8.80
CA ILE A 34 -1.49 -4.37 -9.88
C ILE A 34 -2.77 -4.17 -10.67
N LEU A 35 -3.50 -5.25 -10.99
CA LEU A 35 -4.76 -5.17 -11.73
C LEU A 35 -5.85 -4.42 -10.95
N GLU A 36 -5.99 -4.65 -9.63
CA GLU A 36 -6.90 -3.85 -8.78
C GLU A 36 -6.48 -2.38 -8.78
N LEU A 37 -5.19 -2.09 -8.58
CA LEU A 37 -4.68 -0.73 -8.54
C LEU A 37 -4.86 0.00 -9.89
N GLU A 38 -4.59 -0.64 -11.02
CA GLU A 38 -4.79 -0.05 -12.35
C GLU A 38 -6.25 0.33 -12.60
N SER A 39 -7.20 -0.50 -12.14
CA SER A 39 -8.63 -0.20 -12.23
C SER A 39 -9.04 1.04 -11.41
N GLU A 40 -8.29 1.34 -10.34
CA GLU A 40 -8.49 2.47 -9.44
C GLU A 40 -7.44 3.58 -9.64
N SER A 41 -6.78 3.63 -10.80
CA SER A 41 -5.76 4.66 -11.13
C SER A 41 -4.60 4.76 -10.13
N GLY A 42 -4.22 3.63 -9.54
CA GLY A 42 -3.16 3.47 -8.54
C GLY A 42 -3.59 3.81 -7.11
N TRP A 43 -4.87 4.08 -6.86
CA TRP A 43 -5.39 4.37 -5.53
C TRP A 43 -5.85 3.11 -4.82
N ILE A 44 -5.63 3.08 -3.50
CA ILE A 44 -6.38 2.20 -2.62
C ILE A 44 -7.40 3.04 -1.86
N ILE A 45 -8.65 2.61 -1.88
CA ILE A 45 -9.76 3.25 -1.17
C ILE A 45 -10.35 2.23 -0.21
N ARG A 46 -10.28 2.53 1.09
CA ARG A 46 -10.83 1.74 2.19
C ARG A 46 -11.58 2.68 3.14
N SER A 47 -12.39 2.11 4.03
CA SER A 47 -13.25 2.89 4.94
C SER A 47 -12.51 3.89 5.83
N ASN A 48 -11.22 3.69 6.09
CA ASN A 48 -10.39 4.54 6.94
C ASN A 48 -9.12 5.08 6.26
N ALA A 49 -8.92 4.84 4.95
CA ALA A 49 -7.71 5.27 4.25
C ALA A 49 -7.96 5.41 2.74
N ALA A 50 -7.45 6.49 2.16
CA ALA A 50 -7.34 6.66 0.72
C ALA A 50 -5.96 7.24 0.37
N PHE A 51 -5.15 6.51 -0.39
CA PHE A 51 -3.85 6.99 -0.84
C PHE A 51 -3.41 6.33 -2.15
N LYS A 52 -2.58 7.04 -2.93
CA LYS A 52 -1.95 6.50 -4.12
C LYS A 52 -0.78 5.61 -3.73
N VAL A 53 -0.78 4.37 -4.20
CA VAL A 53 0.26 3.39 -3.90
C VAL A 53 1.50 3.69 -4.73
N VAL A 54 2.65 3.71 -4.07
CA VAL A 54 3.97 3.92 -4.71
C VAL A 54 4.91 2.74 -4.52
N PHE A 55 4.62 1.86 -3.55
CA PHE A 55 5.44 0.70 -3.25
C PHE A 55 4.60 -0.44 -2.66
N ILE A 56 4.92 -1.68 -3.04
CA ILE A 56 4.24 -2.90 -2.61
C ILE A 56 5.31 -3.88 -2.10
N LYS A 57 5.14 -4.39 -0.88
CA LYS A 57 6.03 -5.39 -0.28
C LYS A 57 5.23 -6.63 0.13
N GLU A 58 5.62 -7.82 -0.33
CA GLU A 58 5.17 -9.08 0.25
C GLU A 58 5.67 -9.20 1.71
N VAL A 59 4.76 -9.48 2.62
CA VAL A 59 5.07 -9.74 4.02
C VAL A 59 5.50 -11.19 4.13
N THR A 60 6.80 -11.42 4.04
CA THR A 60 7.43 -12.70 4.36
C THR A 60 7.90 -12.67 5.81
N ASP A 61 7.65 -13.74 6.57
CA ASP A 61 8.29 -13.91 7.87
C ASP A 61 9.81 -13.97 7.67
N GLU A 62 10.49 -12.83 7.87
CA GLU A 62 11.95 -12.79 7.96
C GLU A 62 12.33 -13.55 9.24
N LYS A 63 12.86 -14.77 9.08
CA LYS A 63 13.54 -15.52 10.15
C LYS A 63 14.99 -15.07 10.28
#